data_AF-A0A9E3K6T7-F1
#
_entry.id   AF-A0A9E3K6T7-F1
#
_cell.length_a   1.000
_cell.length_b   1.000
_cell.length_c   1.000
_cell.angle_alpha   90.00
_cell.angle_beta   90.00
_cell.angle_gamma   90.00
#
_symmetry.space_group_name_H-M   'P 1'
#
loop_
_entity.id
_entity.type
_entity.pdbx_description
1 polymer ?
#
loop_
_entity_poly.entity_id
_entity_poly.type
_entity_poly.pdbx_seq_one_letter_code
_entity_poly.pdbx_strand_id
1 'polypeptide(L)' 'ASKGMPVLRSRQTGDMYVQVVVETPQNLTKKQQELLAEFEKLSSGATQPEAAGFFTKVKDFFGSRVSP' A
#
# COMPACT_ATOMS: atom_id res chain seq x y z
N ALA A 1 3.87 -17.20 -14.89
CA ALA A 1 2.76 -17.61 -15.75
C ALA A 1 2.42 -19.09 -15.49
N SER A 2 1.18 -19.51 -15.70
CA SER A 2 0.69 -20.91 -15.54
C SER A 2 0.68 -21.47 -14.12
N LYS A 3 0.49 -20.59 -13.12
CA LYS A 3 0.34 -20.95 -11.69
C LYS A 3 -1.12 -20.91 -11.20
N GLY A 4 -2.05 -20.51 -12.06
CA GLY A 4 -3.48 -20.51 -11.77
C GLY A 4 -4.12 -21.88 -11.96
N MET A 5 -5.45 -21.91 -11.91
CA MET A 5 -6.20 -23.16 -11.95
C MET A 5 -6.12 -23.85 -13.32
N PRO A 6 -6.13 -25.21 -13.35
CA PRO A 6 -6.22 -25.96 -14.60
C PRO A 6 -7.59 -25.78 -15.27
N VAL A 7 -7.59 -25.63 -16.59
CA VAL A 7 -8.83 -25.56 -17.37
C VAL A 7 -9.33 -26.98 -17.63
N LEU A 8 -10.60 -27.25 -17.33
CA LEU A 8 -11.19 -28.58 -17.52
C LEU A 8 -11.08 -29.02 -18.98
N ARG A 9 -10.66 -30.27 -19.19
CA ARG A 9 -10.49 -30.91 -20.52
C ARG A 9 -9.47 -30.21 -21.44
N SER A 10 -8.56 -29.42 -20.88
CA SER A 10 -7.46 -28.78 -21.61
C SER A 10 -6.13 -29.07 -20.91
N ARG A 11 -5.01 -28.97 -21.66
CA ARG A 11 -3.65 -29.00 -21.09
C ARG A 11 -3.22 -27.63 -20.55
N GLN A 12 -4.07 -26.61 -20.68
CA GLN A 12 -3.78 -25.25 -20.26
C GLN A 12 -4.06 -25.04 -18.77
N THR A 13 -3.19 -24.26 -18.14
CA THR A 13 -3.39 -23.73 -16.78
C THR A 13 -3.46 -22.21 -16.85
N GLY A 14 -4.40 -21.64 -16.10
CA GLY A 14 -4.58 -20.20 -16.01
C GLY A 14 -3.42 -19.51 -15.29
N ASP A 15 -3.49 -18.19 -15.21
CA ASP A 15 -2.52 -17.38 -14.48
C ASP A 15 -3.00 -17.07 -13.06
N MET A 16 -2.04 -16.94 -12.16
CA MET A 16 -2.27 -16.47 -10.80
C MET A 16 -2.00 -14.98 -10.77
N TYR A 17 -3.03 -14.20 -10.44
CA TYR A 17 -2.91 -12.78 -10.16
C TYR A 17 -2.70 -12.60 -8.66
N VAL A 18 -1.64 -11.90 -8.29
CA VAL A 18 -1.33 -11.58 -6.90
C VAL A 18 -1.59 -10.10 -6.71
N GLN A 19 -2.53 -9.77 -5.82
CA GLN A 19 -2.73 -8.41 -5.35
C GLN A 19 -1.96 -8.22 -4.04
N VAL A 20 -1.04 -7.26 -4.01
CA VAL A 20 -0.30 -6.89 -2.81
C VAL A 20 -0.97 -5.69 -2.19
N VAL A 21 -1.31 -5.80 -0.90
CA VAL A 21 -1.83 -4.69 -0.10
C VAL A 21 -0.79 -4.36 0.96
N VAL A 22 -0.47 -3.08 1.09
CA VAL A 22 0.46 -2.60 2.11
C VAL A 22 -0.37 -2.14 3.31
N GLU A 23 -0.16 -2.77 4.47
CA GLU A 23 -0.77 -2.36 5.73
C GLU A 23 0.26 -1.61 6.58
N THR A 24 -0.11 -0.42 7.07
CA THR A 24 0.68 0.31 8.07
C THR A 24 0.23 -0.09 9.48
N PRO A 25 1.12 -0.63 10.34
CA PRO A 25 0.77 -1.06 11.69
C PRO A 25 0.39 0.14 12.58
N GLN A 26 -0.68 0.00 13.36
CA GLN A 26 -1.21 1.10 14.19
C GLN A 26 -0.66 1.13 15.63
N ASN A 27 -0.09 0.02 16.12
CA ASN A 27 0.46 -0.08 17.47
C ASN A 27 1.98 -0.24 17.42
N LEU A 28 2.67 0.90 17.40
CA LEU A 28 4.13 0.95 17.29
C LEU A 28 4.78 1.16 18.66
N THR A 29 5.82 0.38 18.94
CA THR A 29 6.77 0.64 20.04
C THR A 29 7.63 1.86 19.75
N LYS A 30 8.22 2.48 20.79
CA LYS A 30 9.07 3.68 20.64
C LYS A 30 10.17 3.52 19.58
N LYS A 31 10.89 2.39 19.61
CA LYS A 31 11.95 2.08 18.64
C LYS A 31 11.44 2.00 17.20
N GLN A 32 10.23 1.47 16.98
CA GLN A 32 9.66 1.41 15.63
C GLN A 32 9.27 2.80 15.12
N GLN A 33 8.78 3.68 16.00
CA GLN A 33 8.48 5.07 15.63
C GLN A 33 9.76 5.84 15.27
N GLU A 34 10.84 5.65 16.04
CA GLU A 34 12.14 6.26 15.76
C GLU A 34 12.69 5.82 14.39
N LEU A 35 12.62 4.53 14.07
CA LEU A 35 13.06 3.99 12.78
C LEU A 35 12.22 4.53 11.60
N LEU A 36 10.91 4.68 11.79
CA LEU A 36 10.04 5.28 10.76
C LEU A 36 10.35 6.76 10.54
N ALA A 37 10.65 7.51 11.61
CA ALA A 37 11.04 8.91 11.52
C ALA A 37 12.42 9.09 10.85
N GLU A 38 13.37 8.19 11.12
CA GLU A 38 14.67 8.18 10.44
C GLU A 38 14.52 7.82 8.96
N PHE A 39 13.69 6.82 8.65
CA PHE A 39 13.34 6.47 7.28
C PHE A 39 12.70 7.65 6.53
N GLU A 40 11.77 8.37 7.17
CA GLU A 40 11.15 9.57 6.58
C GLU A 40 12.17 10.65 6.26
N LYS A 41 13.14 10.92 7.15
CA LYS A 41 14.20 11.91 6.92
C LYS A 41 15.10 11.56 5.73
N LEU A 42 15.36 10.27 5.53
CA LEU A 42 16.19 9.77 4.43
C LEU A 42 15.40 9.56 3.13
N SER A 43 14.07 9.52 3.22
CA SER A 43 13.17 9.40 2.08
C SER A 43 13.21 10.68 1.23
N SER A 44 13.43 10.52 -0.07
CA SER A 44 13.25 11.62 -1.03
C SER A 44 11.84 11.58 -1.61
N GLY A 45 11.17 12.74 -1.74
CA GLY A 45 9.82 12.85 -2.30
C GLY A 45 9.69 12.37 -3.76
N ALA A 46 10.81 12.12 -4.46
CA ALA A 46 10.83 11.59 -5.82
C ALA A 46 10.52 10.08 -5.89
N THR A 47 10.70 9.35 -4.79
CA THR A 47 10.56 7.88 -4.75
C THR A 47 9.15 7.38 -4.43
N GLN A 48 8.19 8.27 -4.16
CA GLN A 48 6.86 7.90 -3.67
C GLN A 48 5.72 8.60 -4.43
N PRO A 49 5.50 8.27 -5.72
CA PRO A 49 4.40 8.83 -6.51
C PRO A 49 3.01 8.49 -5.93
N GLU A 50 2.85 7.31 -5.31
CA GLU A 50 1.61 6.87 -4.65
C GLU A 50 1.37 7.54 -3.28
N ALA A 51 2.42 7.96 -2.56
CA ALA A 51 2.25 8.60 -1.25
C ALA A 51 1.62 10.00 -1.37
N ALA A 52 1.91 10.73 -2.46
CA ALA A 52 1.22 11.97 -2.78
C ALA A 52 -0.30 11.76 -2.90
N GLY A 53 -0.72 10.65 -3.50
CA GLY A 53 -2.12 10.25 -3.60
C GLY A 53 -2.74 9.89 -2.23
N PHE A 54 -1.98 9.26 -1.34
CA PHE A 54 -2.42 8.93 0.02
C PHE A 54 -2.68 10.19 0.87
N PHE A 55 -1.75 11.15 0.91
CA PHE A 55 -1.94 12.40 1.67
C PHE A 55 -3.10 13.25 1.12
N THR A 56 -3.32 13.22 -0.19
CA THR A 56 -4.46 13.89 -0.83
C THR A 56 -5.78 13.24 -0.39
N LYS A 57 -5.89 11.91 -0.45
CA LYS A 57 -7.08 11.17 0.03
C LYS A 57 -7.37 11.39 1.52
N VAL A 58 -6.33 11.47 2.35
CA VAL A 58 -6.46 11.77 3.77
C VAL A 58 -6.98 13.20 3.98
N LYS A 59 -6.43 14.19 3.27
CA LYS A 59 -6.93 15.57 3.32
C LYS A 59 -8.38 15.68 2.86
N ASP A 60 -8.78 14.98 1.81
CA ASP A 60 -10.16 14.97 1.32
C ASP A 60 -11.12 14.33 2.35
N PHE A 61 -10.69 13.25 3.01
CA PHE A 61 -11.47 12.58 4.06
C PHE A 61 -11.68 13.44 5.31
N PHE A 62 -10.67 14.21 5.73
CA PHE A 62 -10.78 15.14 6.85
C PHE A 62 -11.46 16.46 6.48
N GLY A 63 -11.26 16.98 5.26
CA GLY A 63 -11.95 18.16 4.74
C GLY A 63 -13.46 17.95 4.59
N SER A 64 -13.89 16.74 4.21
CA SER A 64 -15.32 16.40 4.13
C SER A 64 -16.03 16.28 5.49
N ARG A 65 -15.28 16.17 6.60
CA ARG A 65 -15.83 16.12 7.97
C ARG A 65 -15.80 17.46 8.72
N VAL A 66 -15.25 18.52 8.12
CA VAL A 66 -15.24 19.86 8.70
C VAL A 66 -15.98 20.81 7.77
N SER A 67 -17.30 20.78 7.88
CA SER A 67 -18.17 21.93 7.61
C SER A 67 -19.23 21.92 8.71
N PRO A 68 -19.62 23.10 9.25
CA PRO A 68 -20.54 23.20 10.39
C PRO A 68 -21.91 22.58 10.11
#